data_AF-U1Q560-F1
#
_entry.id   AF-U1Q560-F1
#
_cell.length_a   1.000
_cell.length_b   1.000
_cell.length_c   1.000
_cell.angle_alpha   90.00
_cell.angle_beta   90.00
_cell.angle_gamma   90.00
#
_symmetry.space_group_name_H-M   'P 1'
#
loop_
_entity.id
_entity.type
_entity.pdbx_description
1 polymer ?
#
loop_
_entity_poly.entity_id
_entity_poly.type
_entity_poly.pdbx_seq_one_letter_code
_entity_poly.pdbx_strand_id
1 'polypeptide(L)'
;MLEDVLKTEVHLEWGVQKATPGVLRTEYSWVGPIGTGALLASAMRGWANLRYEITEEATLGHDGARWSHTPDLGIFHAQMDVHGNIVVPENRIRAALEAGDPEQMRRQLDLALGQAWDDELEPFRYAGADVSVRWLHKFA
;
A
#
# COMPACT_ATOMS: atom_id res chain seq x y z
N MET A 1 -5.94 -2.75 -17.76
CA MET A 1 -5.18 -3.18 -16.56
C MET A 1 -5.64 -2.45 -15.30
N LEU A 2 -5.49 -1.11 -15.20
CA LEU A 2 -6.14 -0.31 -14.13
C LEU A 2 -7.54 0.13 -14.53
N GLU A 3 -7.71 0.58 -15.78
CA GLU A 3 -9.00 1.01 -16.36
C GLU A 3 -10.05 -0.11 -16.32
N ASP A 4 -9.63 -1.37 -16.50
CA ASP A 4 -10.51 -2.53 -16.39
C ASP A 4 -11.05 -2.72 -14.97
N VAL A 5 -10.26 -2.38 -13.97
CA VAL A 5 -10.65 -2.46 -12.55
C VAL A 5 -11.52 -1.26 -12.19
N LEU A 6 -11.09 -0.05 -12.57
CA LEU A 6 -11.74 1.21 -12.20
C LEU A 6 -12.95 1.57 -13.07
N LYS A 7 -13.16 0.87 -14.19
CA LYS A 7 -14.25 1.11 -15.17
C LYS A 7 -14.29 2.56 -15.67
N THR A 8 -13.13 3.21 -15.75
CA THR A 8 -12.94 4.57 -16.23
C THR A 8 -11.58 4.68 -16.91
N GLU A 9 -11.42 5.66 -17.79
CA GLU A 9 -10.13 6.01 -18.36
C GLU A 9 -9.18 6.51 -17.26
N VAL A 10 -7.92 6.09 -17.30
CA VAL A 10 -6.91 6.40 -16.28
C VAL A 10 -5.75 7.14 -16.93
N HIS A 11 -5.65 8.43 -16.65
CA HIS A 11 -4.53 9.27 -17.06
C HIS A 11 -3.54 9.41 -15.89
N LEU A 12 -2.30 8.95 -16.10
CA LEU A 12 -1.22 9.02 -15.10
C LEU A 12 -0.23 10.13 -15.48
N GLU A 13 -0.04 11.08 -14.58
CA GLU A 13 0.98 12.12 -14.71
C GLU A 13 2.26 11.66 -14.01
N TRP A 14 3.29 11.35 -14.81
CA TRP A 14 4.57 10.85 -14.30
C TRP A 14 5.55 12.00 -14.04
N GLY A 15 6.07 12.05 -12.82
CA GLY A 15 7.14 12.95 -12.39
C GLY A 15 8.44 12.21 -12.09
N VAL A 16 9.55 12.95 -11.99
CA VAL A 16 10.85 12.40 -11.59
C VAL A 16 10.81 11.99 -10.11
N GLN A 17 11.28 10.78 -9.81
CA GLN A 17 11.48 10.33 -8.43
C GLN A 17 12.87 10.74 -7.93
N LYS A 18 12.93 11.72 -7.02
CA LYS A 18 14.20 12.25 -6.50
C LYS A 18 14.99 11.24 -5.66
N ALA A 19 14.32 10.27 -5.03
CA ALA A 19 14.98 9.23 -4.23
C ALA A 19 15.83 8.27 -5.06
N THR A 20 15.56 8.13 -6.36
CA THR A 20 16.30 7.22 -7.23
C THR A 20 16.36 7.77 -8.66
N PRO A 21 17.52 8.24 -9.12
CA PRO A 21 17.70 8.72 -10.49
C PRO A 21 17.26 7.68 -11.53
N GLY A 22 16.55 8.13 -12.56
CA GLY A 22 16.05 7.26 -13.64
C GLY A 22 14.73 6.55 -13.33
N VAL A 23 14.15 6.75 -12.14
CA VAL A 23 12.81 6.24 -11.77
C VAL A 23 11.78 7.37 -11.87
N LEU A 24 10.54 7.01 -12.21
CA LEU A 24 9.39 7.91 -12.25
C LEU A 24 8.39 7.57 -11.14
N ARG A 25 7.60 8.56 -10.71
CA ARG A 25 6.50 8.43 -9.75
C ARG A 25 5.22 9.01 -10.34
N THR A 26 4.09 8.41 -10.00
CA THR A 26 2.75 8.96 -10.20
C THR A 26 1.93 8.69 -8.96
N GLU A 27 0.86 9.46 -8.77
CA GLU A 27 -0.19 9.19 -7.81
C GLU A 27 -1.53 9.20 -8.54
N TYR A 28 -2.48 8.40 -8.07
CA TYR A 28 -3.82 8.36 -8.62
C TYR A 28 -4.82 8.06 -7.52
N SER A 29 -5.78 8.96 -7.32
CA SER A 29 -6.91 8.76 -6.40
C SER A 29 -8.11 8.22 -7.16
N TRP A 30 -8.82 7.28 -6.56
CA TRP A 30 -10.02 6.67 -7.12
C TRP A 30 -11.15 6.64 -6.09
N VAL A 31 -12.36 6.44 -6.60
CA VAL A 31 -13.54 6.08 -5.81
C VAL A 31 -14.18 4.89 -6.51
N GLY A 32 -14.50 3.84 -5.76
CA GLY A 32 -15.08 2.62 -6.31
C GLY A 32 -15.66 1.72 -5.22
N PRO A 33 -16.21 0.55 -5.60
CA PRO A 33 -16.72 -0.42 -4.65
C PRO A 33 -15.64 -0.93 -3.68
N ILE A 34 -16.05 -1.43 -2.51
CA ILE A 34 -15.16 -2.11 -1.57
C ILE A 34 -14.46 -3.30 -2.25
N GLY A 35 -13.19 -3.51 -1.93
CA GLY A 35 -12.34 -4.54 -2.54
C GLY A 35 -11.69 -4.11 -3.85
N THR A 36 -11.93 -2.88 -4.33
CA THR A 36 -11.23 -2.33 -5.50
C THR A 36 -9.72 -2.30 -5.27
N GLY A 37 -9.25 -1.97 -4.06
CA GLY A 37 -7.82 -1.97 -3.74
C GLY A 37 -7.14 -3.32 -3.95
N ALA A 38 -7.80 -4.41 -3.55
CA ALA A 38 -7.30 -5.78 -3.78
C ALA A 38 -7.27 -6.14 -5.27
N LEU A 39 -8.27 -5.71 -6.04
CA LEU A 39 -8.31 -5.91 -7.49
C LEU A 39 -7.20 -5.13 -8.20
N LEU A 40 -6.94 -3.88 -7.77
CA LEU A 40 -5.83 -3.08 -8.28
C LEU A 40 -4.49 -3.74 -7.98
N ALA A 41 -4.24 -4.16 -6.73
CA ALA A 41 -3.01 -4.85 -6.34
C ALA A 41 -2.80 -6.13 -7.16
N SER A 42 -3.88 -6.86 -7.44
CA SER A 42 -3.84 -8.06 -8.28
C SER A 42 -3.51 -7.75 -9.74
N ALA A 43 -4.14 -6.71 -10.30
CA ALA A 43 -3.90 -6.28 -11.67
C ALA A 43 -2.46 -5.76 -11.89
N MET A 44 -1.84 -5.20 -10.86
CA MET A 44 -0.48 -4.65 -10.91
C MET A 44 0.63 -5.68 -10.73
N ARG A 45 0.31 -6.93 -10.33
CA ARG A 45 1.29 -8.00 -10.10
C ARG A 45 2.17 -8.33 -11.34
N GLY A 46 1.71 -8.01 -12.55
CA GLY A 46 2.48 -8.22 -13.78
C GLY A 46 3.66 -7.26 -13.98
N TRP A 47 3.81 -6.22 -13.14
CA TRP A 47 4.84 -5.19 -13.29
C TRP A 47 5.96 -5.39 -12.28
N ALA A 48 6.88 -6.31 -12.60
CA ALA A 48 7.89 -6.83 -11.67
C ALA A 48 8.80 -5.76 -11.03
N ASN A 49 9.04 -4.64 -11.72
CA ASN A 49 9.96 -3.59 -11.23
C ASN A 49 9.23 -2.41 -10.55
N LEU A 50 7.92 -2.51 -10.32
CA LEU A 50 7.15 -1.42 -9.74
C LEU A 50 7.16 -1.47 -8.20
N ARG A 51 7.36 -0.31 -7.57
CA ARG A 51 7.03 -0.06 -6.16
C ARG A 51 5.69 0.66 -6.10
N TYR A 52 4.76 0.16 -5.29
CA TYR A 52 3.46 0.80 -5.15
C TYR A 52 2.88 0.63 -3.76
N GLU A 53 2.03 1.58 -3.38
CA GLU A 53 1.14 1.52 -2.23
C GLU A 53 -0.27 1.81 -2.71
N ILE A 54 -1.21 0.96 -2.33
CA ILE A 54 -2.64 1.12 -2.61
C ILE A 54 -3.34 1.19 -1.25
N THR A 55 -4.07 2.26 -1.02
CA THR A 55 -4.85 2.49 0.19
C THR A 55 -6.33 2.48 -0.16
N GLU A 56 -7.07 1.53 0.41
CA GLU A 56 -8.53 1.55 0.42
C GLU A 56 -9.01 2.10 1.76
N GLU A 57 -9.76 3.20 1.72
CA GLU A 57 -10.27 3.87 2.91
C GLU A 57 -11.39 3.06 3.58
N ALA A 58 -11.46 3.15 4.91
CA ALA A 58 -12.52 2.52 5.67
C ALA A 58 -13.89 3.11 5.33
N THR A 59 -14.93 2.28 5.36
CA THR A 59 -16.32 2.70 5.14
C THR A 59 -17.21 2.24 6.30
N LEU A 60 -18.49 2.61 6.29
CA LEU A 60 -19.42 2.12 7.29
C LEU A 60 -19.57 0.59 7.15
N GLY A 61 -19.01 -0.16 8.09
CA GLY A 61 -19.09 -1.61 8.16
C GLY A 61 -17.99 -2.38 7.41
N HIS A 62 -16.99 -1.68 6.85
CA HIS A 62 -15.81 -2.33 6.27
C HIS A 62 -14.53 -1.60 6.70
N ASP A 63 -13.56 -2.39 7.14
CA ASP A 63 -12.26 -1.87 7.52
C ASP A 63 -11.49 -1.37 6.30
N GLY A 64 -10.62 -0.38 6.52
CA GLY A 64 -9.68 0.06 5.51
C GLY A 64 -8.55 -0.96 5.32
N ALA A 65 -7.80 -0.85 4.24
CA ALA A 65 -6.68 -1.73 3.97
C ALA A 65 -5.59 -1.06 3.14
N ARG A 66 -4.36 -1.52 3.33
CA ARG A 66 -3.19 -1.11 2.54
C ARG A 66 -2.53 -2.32 1.91
N TRP A 67 -2.18 -2.17 0.65
CA TRP A 67 -1.29 -3.09 -0.06
C TRP A 67 -0.01 -2.36 -0.43
N SER A 68 1.11 -2.87 0.02
CA SER A 68 2.44 -2.35 -0.30
C SER A 68 3.17 -3.41 -1.12
N HIS A 69 3.80 -3.01 -2.21
CA HIS A 69 4.56 -3.93 -3.06
C HIS A 69 5.94 -3.37 -3.33
N THR A 70 6.92 -4.27 -3.28
CA THR A 70 8.26 -4.02 -3.78
C THR A 70 8.74 -5.15 -4.68
N PRO A 71 9.66 -4.89 -5.62
CA PRO A 71 10.20 -5.92 -6.50
C PRO A 71 10.79 -7.13 -5.76
N ASP A 72 11.47 -6.88 -4.64
CA ASP A 72 12.22 -7.91 -3.91
C ASP A 72 11.36 -8.67 -2.88
N LEU A 73 10.34 -8.01 -2.30
CA LEU A 73 9.52 -8.58 -1.22
C LEU A 73 8.13 -9.05 -1.68
N GLY A 74 7.66 -8.62 -2.85
CA GLY A 74 6.30 -8.88 -3.30
C GLY A 74 5.26 -8.05 -2.54
N ILE A 75 4.03 -8.57 -2.39
CA ILE A 75 2.92 -7.85 -1.77
C ILE A 75 2.84 -8.12 -0.27
N PHE A 76 2.83 -7.06 0.53
CA PHE A 76 2.32 -7.02 1.89
C PHE A 76 0.92 -6.42 1.92
N HIS A 77 0.06 -6.97 2.76
CA HIS A 77 -1.30 -6.49 2.97
C HIS A 77 -1.57 -6.35 4.47
N ALA A 78 -2.16 -5.22 4.86
CA ALA A 78 -2.59 -4.98 6.22
C ALA A 78 -3.94 -4.25 6.26
N GLN A 79 -4.76 -4.63 7.24
CA GLN A 79 -5.93 -3.85 7.63
C GLN A 79 -5.47 -2.53 8.25
N MET A 80 -6.27 -1.48 8.06
CA MET A 80 -6.05 -0.17 8.70
C MET A 80 -7.25 0.28 9.51
N ASP A 81 -6.98 1.08 10.54
CA ASP A 81 -8.02 1.86 11.22
C ASP A 81 -8.38 3.13 10.44
N VAL A 82 -9.36 3.88 10.95
CA VAL A 82 -9.84 5.14 10.36
C VAL A 82 -8.80 6.27 10.35
N HIS A 83 -7.67 6.09 11.03
CA HIS A 83 -6.56 7.05 11.07
C HIS A 83 -5.39 6.62 10.19
N GLY A 84 -5.51 5.48 9.47
CA GLY A 84 -4.46 4.94 8.63
C GLY A 84 -3.40 4.15 9.39
N ASN A 85 -3.61 3.80 10.67
CA ASN A 85 -2.69 2.92 11.38
C ASN A 85 -2.90 1.48 10.93
N ILE A 86 -1.82 0.71 10.82
CA ILE A 86 -1.92 -0.74 10.61
C ILE A 86 -2.53 -1.39 11.85
N VAL A 87 -3.55 -2.22 11.64
CA VAL A 87 -4.14 -3.05 12.69
C VAL A 87 -3.50 -4.43 12.62
N VAL A 88 -2.81 -4.83 13.71
CA VAL A 88 -2.27 -6.18 13.84
C VAL A 88 -3.28 -7.06 14.57
N PRO A 89 -3.81 -8.12 13.94
CA PRO A 89 -4.76 -9.01 14.60
C PRO A 89 -4.17 -9.69 15.83
N GLU A 90 -5.00 -9.88 16.86
CA GLU A 90 -4.62 -10.55 18.11
C GLU A 90 -3.87 -11.87 17.89
N ASN A 91 -4.32 -12.70 16.93
CA ASN A 91 -3.69 -13.98 16.63
C ASN A 91 -2.24 -13.85 16.15
N ARG A 92 -1.89 -12.75 15.46
CA ARG A 92 -0.50 -12.48 15.04
C ARG A 92 0.36 -12.11 16.25
N ILE A 93 -0.19 -11.34 17.19
CA ILE A 93 0.48 -11.02 18.46
C ILE A 93 0.69 -12.28 19.30
N ARG A 94 -0.35 -13.10 19.48
CA ARG A 94 -0.27 -14.36 20.22
C ARG A 94 0.78 -15.30 19.62
N ALA A 95 0.78 -15.46 18.29
CA ALA A 95 1.78 -16.28 17.61
C ALA A 95 3.21 -15.76 17.82
N ALA A 96 3.41 -14.44 17.86
CA ALA A 96 4.72 -13.85 18.17
C ALA A 96 5.16 -14.13 19.61
N LEU A 97 4.23 -14.08 20.58
CA LEU A 97 4.49 -14.39 21.99
C LEU A 97 4.82 -15.88 22.22
N GLU A 98 4.23 -16.78 21.43
CA GLU A 98 4.48 -18.23 21.49
C GLU A 98 5.85 -18.64 20.93
N ALA A 99 6.58 -17.73 20.28
CA ALA A 99 7.88 -18.00 19.67
C ALA A 99 8.98 -18.47 20.64
N GLY A 100 8.82 -18.22 21.95
CA GLY A 100 9.69 -18.73 23.00
C GLY A 100 11.01 -17.98 23.21
N ASP A 101 11.53 -17.28 22.20
CA ASP A 101 12.69 -16.39 22.32
C ASP A 101 12.40 -14.94 21.85
N PRO A 102 13.06 -13.91 22.44
CA PRO A 102 12.78 -12.51 22.12
C PRO A 102 13.11 -12.09 20.68
N GLU A 103 14.10 -12.72 20.03
CA GLU A 103 14.49 -12.34 18.67
C GLU A 103 13.47 -12.85 17.65
N GLN A 104 12.98 -14.08 17.81
CA GLN A 104 11.93 -14.64 17.00
C GLN A 104 10.62 -13.89 17.21
N MET A 105 10.29 -13.51 18.45
CA MET A 105 9.15 -12.64 18.72
C MET A 105 9.26 -11.32 17.94
N ARG A 106 10.43 -10.66 17.99
CA ARG A 106 10.70 -9.42 17.23
C ARG A 106 10.51 -9.64 15.73
N ARG A 107 11.10 -10.70 15.16
CA ARG A 107 10.94 -11.03 13.73
C ARG A 107 9.48 -11.23 13.34
N GLN A 108 8.68 -11.91 14.17
CA GLN A 108 7.25 -12.10 13.91
C GLN A 108 6.47 -10.79 13.95
N LEU A 109 6.79 -9.89 14.88
CA LEU A 109 6.19 -8.56 14.96
C LEU A 109 6.59 -7.69 13.77
N ASP A 110 7.87 -7.68 13.38
CA ASP A 110 8.36 -6.94 12.22
C ASP A 110 7.64 -7.40 10.93
N LEU A 111 7.42 -8.72 10.77
CA LEU A 111 6.63 -9.29 9.67
C LEU A 111 5.14 -8.93 9.75
N ALA A 112 4.57 -8.82 10.95
CA ALA A 112 3.18 -8.44 11.13
C ALA A 112 2.93 -6.95 10.83
N LEU A 113 3.92 -6.11 11.13
CA LEU A 113 3.92 -4.68 10.83
C LEU A 113 4.29 -4.36 9.38
N GLY A 114 4.91 -5.30 8.68
CA GLY A 114 5.39 -5.08 7.32
C GLY A 114 6.65 -4.22 7.25
N GLN A 115 7.50 -4.25 8.29
CA GLN A 115 8.64 -3.35 8.46
C GLN A 115 9.57 -3.32 7.24
N ALA A 116 9.86 -4.48 6.64
CA ALA A 116 10.75 -4.55 5.47
C ALA A 116 10.19 -3.80 4.25
N TRP A 117 8.88 -3.78 4.06
CA TRP A 117 8.24 -2.97 3.01
C TRP A 117 8.30 -1.50 3.34
N ASP A 118 8.08 -1.14 4.60
CA ASP A 118 8.15 0.23 5.07
C ASP A 118 9.56 0.81 4.85
N ASP A 119 10.60 0.09 5.30
CA ASP A 119 12.00 0.48 5.14
C ASP A 119 12.39 0.70 3.66
N GLU A 120 11.89 -0.14 2.75
CA GLU A 120 12.17 -0.01 1.33
C GLU A 120 11.40 1.15 0.67
N LEU A 121 10.15 1.42 1.10
CA LEU A 121 9.28 2.42 0.49
C LEU A 121 9.49 3.82 1.07
N GLU A 122 9.93 3.91 2.32
CA GLU A 122 10.07 5.15 3.07
C GLU A 122 10.89 6.23 2.33
N PRO A 123 12.05 5.94 1.69
CA PRO A 123 12.79 6.94 0.93
C PRO A 123 11.97 7.56 -0.21
N PHE A 124 11.06 6.79 -0.81
CA PHE A 124 10.25 7.22 -1.95
C PHE A 124 9.07 8.08 -1.53
N ARG A 125 8.57 7.97 -0.28
CA ARG A 125 7.46 8.75 0.26
C ARG A 125 7.85 10.23 0.41
N TYR A 126 8.94 10.50 1.14
CA TYR A 126 9.45 11.87 1.36
C TYR A 126 9.79 12.59 0.05
N ALA A 127 10.37 11.88 -0.90
CA ALA A 127 10.87 12.47 -2.14
C ALA A 127 9.78 12.99 -3.11
N GLY A 128 8.50 12.74 -2.84
CA GLY A 128 7.40 13.32 -3.61
C GLY A 128 6.38 14.10 -2.80
N ALA A 129 6.72 14.52 -1.58
CA ALA A 129 5.95 15.55 -0.85
C ALA A 129 5.87 16.90 -1.62
N ASP A 130 6.68 17.08 -2.67
CA ASP A 130 6.70 18.26 -3.55
C ASP A 130 5.71 18.18 -4.74
N VAL A 131 4.96 17.08 -4.91
CA VAL A 131 4.03 16.90 -6.04
C VAL A 131 2.60 17.26 -5.61
N SER A 132 1.93 18.10 -6.40
CA SER A 132 0.57 18.56 -6.11
C SER A 132 -0.45 17.40 -6.17
N VAL A 133 -1.03 17.03 -5.03
CA VAL A 133 -2.15 16.07 -4.97
C VAL A 133 -3.37 16.69 -5.64
N ARG A 134 -3.84 16.11 -6.75
CA ARG A 134 -5.11 16.47 -7.38
C ARG A 134 -6.23 15.58 -6.84
N TRP A 135 -7.08 16.16 -6.00
CA TRP A 135 -8.33 15.51 -5.58
C TRP A 135 -9.34 15.48 -6.74
N LEU A 136 -9.69 14.29 -7.21
CA LEU A 136 -10.80 14.11 -8.15
C LEU A 136 -12.12 14.01 -7.36
N HIS A 137 -12.80 15.13 -7.18
CA HIS A 137 -14.21 15.12 -6.75
C HIS A 137 -15.08 14.67 -7.93
N LYS A 138 -15.69 13.49 -7.84
CA LYS A 138 -16.91 13.19 -8.60
C LYS A 138 -18.09 13.27 -7.64
N PHE A 139 -18.79 14.40 -7.68
CA PHE A 139 -20.19 14.44 -7.25
C PHE A 139 -21.03 13.78 -8.35
N ALA A 140 -21.85 12.82 -7.97
CA ALA A 140 -23.04 12.41 -8.72
C ALA A 140 -24.21 12.40 -7.73
#